data_AF-A0A496PNA9-F1
#
_entry.id   AF-A0A496PNA9-F1
#
_cell.length_a   1.000
_cell.length_b   1.000
_cell.length_c   1.000
_cell.angle_alpha   90.00
_cell.angle_beta   90.00
_cell.angle_gamma   90.00
#
_symmetry.space_group_name_H-M   'P 1'
#
loop_
_entity.id
_entity.type
_entity.pdbx_description
1 polymer ?
#
loop_
_entity_poly.entity_id
_entity_poly.type
_entity_poly.pdbx_seq_one_letter_code
_entity_poly.pdbx_strand_id
1 'polypeptide(L)' 'MKLTGKVVIELDPLEVERLLAVLMDEDREGAYRFLKECLEKKIQDRLRPHCVPVFEVSYNPRQKDPYAK' A
#
# COMPACT_ATOMS: atom_id res chain seq x y z
N MET A 1 15.71 1.47 12.53
CA MET A 1 15.37 0.03 12.55
C MET A 1 16.08 -0.65 11.39
N LYS A 2 16.99 -1.60 11.63
CA LYS A 2 17.49 -2.48 10.57
C LYS A 2 16.51 -3.65 10.45
N LEU A 3 15.81 -3.74 9.31
CA LEU A 3 15.00 -4.91 8.98
C LEU A 3 15.97 -6.03 8.58
N THR A 4 16.30 -6.93 9.51
CA THR A 4 17.20 -8.07 9.28
C THR A 4 16.45 -9.32 8.77
N GLY A 5 15.36 -9.13 8.03
CA GLY A 5 14.51 -10.20 7.52
C GLY A 5 14.45 -10.24 5.99
N LYS A 6 14.16 -11.42 5.43
CA LYS A 6 13.83 -11.57 4.01
C LYS A 6 12.47 -10.91 3.73
N VAL A 7 12.46 -9.84 2.95
CA VAL A 7 11.23 -9.20 2.49
C VAL A 7 10.83 -9.83 1.16
N VAL A 8 9.66 -10.47 1.14
CA VAL A 8 9.03 -10.98 -0.09
C VAL A 8 7.94 -10.00 -0.48
N ILE A 9 8.03 -9.46 -1.70
CA ILE A 9 7.04 -8.54 -2.26
C ILE A 9 6.28 -9.31 -3.33
N GLU A 10 4.97 -9.44 -3.15
CA GLU A 10 4.08 -10.01 -4.16
C GLU A 10 3.63 -8.89 -5.09
N LEU A 11 3.78 -9.10 -6.39
CA LEU A 11 3.42 -8.16 -7.44
C LEU A 11 2.41 -8.81 -8.38
N ASP A 12 1.42 -8.03 -8.81
CA ASP A 12 0.50 -8.46 -9.87
C ASP A 12 1.23 -8.46 -11.22
N PRO A 13 0.78 -9.25 -12.21
CA PRO A 13 1.45 -9.34 -13.52
C PRO A 13 1.70 -7.97 -14.18
N LEU A 14 0.73 -7.05 -14.08
CA LEU A 14 0.86 -5.69 -14.62
C LEU A 14 1.91 -4.85 -13.87
N GLU A 15 2.06 -5.06 -12.56
CA GLU A 15 3.08 -4.39 -11.76
C GLU A 15 4.48 -4.91 -12.11
N VAL A 16 4.60 -6.21 -12.43
CA VAL A 16 5.84 -6.82 -12.92
C VAL A 16 6.24 -6.24 -14.27
N GLU A 17 5.31 -6.15 -15.22
CA GLU A 17 5.56 -5.53 -16.53
C GLU A 17 6.02 -4.08 -16.39
N ARG A 18 5.35 -3.30 -15.53
CA ARG A 18 5.71 -1.90 -15.27
C ARG A 18 7.10 -1.77 -14.65
N LEU A 19 7.45 -2.65 -13.72
CA LEU A 19 8.79 -2.67 -13.12
C LEU A 19 9.87 -3.06 -14.13
N LEU A 20 9.59 -4.04 -14.99
CA LEU A 20 10.51 -4.45 -16.05
C LEU A 20 10.79 -3.31 -17.04
N ALA A 21 9.76 -2.57 -17.46
CA ALA A 21 9.93 -1.41 -18.32
C ALA A 21 10.86 -0.35 -17.70
N VAL A 22 10.64 -0.02 -16.42
CA VAL A 22 11.49 0.92 -15.68
C VAL A 22 12.95 0.45 -15.61
N LEU A 23 13.18 -0.85 -15.41
CA LEU A 23 14.52 -1.42 -15.35
C LEU A 23 15.22 -1.40 -16.72
N MET A 24 14.47 -1.65 -17.80
CA MET A 24 15.01 -1.59 -19.17
C MET A 24 15.43 -0.18 -19.57
N ASP A 25 14.65 0.82 -19.18
CA ASP A 25 14.88 2.22 -19.52
C ASP A 25 15.85 2.95 -18.55
N GLU A 26 16.32 2.25 -17.50
CA GLU A 26 17.09 2.81 -16.39
C GLU A 26 16.47 4.08 -15.77
N ASP A 27 15.14 4.19 -15.82
CA ASP A 27 14.39 5.39 -15.40
C ASP A 27 14.29 5.46 -13.87
N ARG A 28 15.19 6.23 -13.26
CA ARG A 28 15.22 6.44 -11.81
C ARG A 28 13.95 7.10 -11.27
N GLU A 29 13.32 8.01 -12.01
CA GLU A 29 12.09 8.66 -11.59
C GLU A 29 10.88 7.72 -11.71
N GLY A 30 10.85 6.92 -12.77
CA GLY A 30 9.92 5.81 -12.95
C GLY A 30 9.97 4.81 -11.80
N ALA A 31 11.18 4.42 -11.38
CA ALA A 31 11.38 3.53 -10.24
C ALA A 31 10.84 4.14 -8.94
N TYR A 32 11.11 5.42 -8.68
CA TYR A 32 10.60 6.08 -7.48
C TYR A 32 9.08 6.19 -7.49
N ARG A 33 8.47 6.55 -8.63
CA ARG A 33 7.01 6.57 -8.78
C ARG A 33 6.40 5.19 -8.59
N PHE A 34 6.99 4.15 -9.16
CA PHE A 34 6.55 2.77 -8.98
C PHE A 34 6.57 2.38 -7.49
N LEU A 35 7.70 2.60 -6.80
CA LEU A 35 7.82 2.29 -5.38
C LEU A 35 6.79 3.06 -4.55
N LYS A 36 6.64 4.36 -4.81
CA LYS A 36 5.66 5.19 -4.09
C LYS A 36 4.24 4.68 -4.34
N GLU A 37 3.79 4.59 -5.57
CA GLU A 37 2.39 4.27 -5.86
C GLU A 37 2.01 2.81 -5.55
N CYS A 38 2.91 1.87 -5.81
CA CYS A 38 2.65 0.44 -5.66
C CYS A 38 2.84 0.01 -4.21
N LEU A 39 3.99 0.31 -3.59
CA LEU A 39 4.26 -0.15 -2.23
C LEU A 39 3.47 0.64 -1.18
N GLU A 40 3.26 1.96 -1.36
CA GLU A 40 2.47 2.75 -0.40
C GLU A 40 1.06 2.18 -0.24
N LYS A 41 0.40 1.83 -1.35
CA LYS A 41 -0.93 1.20 -1.31
C LYS A 41 -0.92 -0.12 -0.56
N LYS A 42 0.03 -1.01 -0.86
CA LYS A 42 0.15 -2.32 -0.21
C LYS A 42 0.47 -2.17 1.28
N ILE A 43 1.30 -1.21 1.66
CA ILE A 43 1.60 -0.88 3.06
C ILE A 43 0.37 -0.33 3.77
N GLN A 44 -0.34 0.62 3.16
CA GLN A 44 -1.56 1.19 3.74
C GLN A 44 -2.66 0.14 3.93
N ASP A 45 -2.85 -0.76 2.97
CA ASP A 45 -3.83 -1.85 3.09
C ASP A 45 -3.41 -2.87 4.16
N ARG A 46 -2.11 -3.18 4.30
CA ARG A 46 -1.57 -4.04 5.38
C ARG A 46 -1.66 -3.40 6.76
N LEU A 47 -1.48 -2.09 6.86
CA LEU A 47 -1.56 -1.35 8.12
C LEU A 47 -3.00 -0.95 8.49
N ARG A 48 -3.96 -1.10 7.57
CA ARG A 48 -5.35 -0.78 7.83
C ARG A 48 -5.87 -1.69 8.96
N PRO A 49 -6.43 -1.13 10.04
CA PRO A 49 -7.03 -1.93 11.10
C PRO A 49 -8.21 -2.72 10.54
N HIS A 50 -8.18 -4.05 10.71
CA HIS A 50 -9.25 -4.96 10.26
C HIS A 50 -10.57 -4.71 11.02
N CYS A 51 -10.48 -4.33 12.30
CA CYS A 51 -11.63 -3.97 13.13
C CYS A 51 -11.32 -2.64 13.82
N VAL A 52 -12.20 -1.64 13.62
CA VAL A 52 -12.14 -0.36 14.34
C VAL A 52 -13.29 -0.33 15.34
N PRO A 53 -13.01 -0.33 16.66
CA PRO A 53 -14.07 -0.31 17.65
C PRO A 53 -14.83 1.02 17.59
N VAL A 54 -16.15 0.95 17.46
CA VAL A 54 -17.04 2.11 17.55
C VAL A 54 -17.67 2.11 18.94
N PHE A 55 -17.41 3.14 19.72
CA PHE A 55 -18.01 3.33 21.05
C PHE A 55 -19.37 4.01 20.92
N GLU A 56 -20.35 3.60 21.71
CA GLU A 56 -21.71 4.18 21.71
C GLU A 56 -21.71 5.70 21.91
N VAL A 57 -20.80 6.22 22.75
CA VAL A 57 -20.63 7.66 23.03
C VAL A 57 -20.19 8.45 21.78
N SER A 58 -19.55 7.79 20.82
CA SER A 58 -19.01 8.38 19.59
C SER A 58 -19.79 7.94 18.35
N TYR A 59 -20.86 7.16 18.51
CA TYR A 59 -21.64 6.62 17.40
C TYR A 59 -22.52 7.69 16.77
N ASN A 60 -22.33 7.94 15.47
CA ASN A 60 -23.27 8.73 14.66
C ASN A 60 -23.84 7.83 13.54
N PRO A 61 -25.17 7.70 13.39
CA PRO A 61 -25.81 6.88 12.36
C PRO A 61 -25.40 7.21 10.91
N ARG A 62 -24.80 8.38 10.67
CA ARG A 62 -24.29 8.81 9.34
C ARG A 62 -22.77 8.90 9.29
N GLN A 63 -22.06 8.34 10.28
CA GLN A 63 -20.61 8.35 10.30
C GLN A 63 -20.08 7.51 9.13
N LYS A 64 -19.40 8.17 8.19
CA LYS A 64 -18.62 7.46 7.19
C LYS A 64 -17.46 6.80 7.92
N ASP A 65 -17.31 5.49 7.75
CA ASP A 65 -16.12 4.81 8.21
C ASP A 65 -14.91 5.43 7.47
N PRO A 66 -13.99 6.10 8.18
CA PRO A 66 -12.83 6.74 7.55
C PRO A 66 -11.87 5.72 6.91
N TYR A 67 -12.10 4.43 7.14
CA TYR A 67 -11.32 3.32 6.60
C TYR A 67 -12.10 2.48 5.57
N ALA A 68 -13.39 2.75 5.33
CA ALA A 68 -14.18 2.13 4.27
C ALA A 68 -13.96 2.87 2.94
N LYS A 69 -13.69 2.11 1.87
CA LYS A 69 -13.60 2.61 0.49
C LYS A 69 -14.99 2.74 -0.12
#